data_AF-A0A6F9C452-F1
#
_entry.id   AF-A0A6F9C452-F1
#
_cell.length_a   1.000
_cell.length_b   1.000
_cell.length_c   1.000
_cell.angle_alpha   90.00
_cell.angle_beta   90.00
_cell.angle_gamma   90.00
#
_symmetry.space_group_name_H-M   'P 1'
#
loop_
_entity.id
_entity.type
_entity.pdbx_description
1 polymer ?
#
loop_
_entity_poly.entity_id
_entity_poly.type
_entity_poly.pdbx_seq_one_letter_code
_entity_poly.pdbx_strand_id
1 'polypeptide(L)'
;YTVARIKLGDYHFYGYGTDVDYETAVIHYRLASEQQHSTQAMFNLGYMHEKGLGIKQDIHLVKRFYDMAAEASPEAQVPVFLALWKLGLVYTLQYLHDLNMSEVVSQVDLDQLLGPEWDLYLMTVIALLLGTVIAYRQRQHPAMPPPPPAPGPAPARPPQEQAQPEAQAQPQAKEAQQ
;
A
#
# COMPACT_ATOMS: atom_id res chain seq x y z
N TYR A 1 13.36 -8.62 -35.85
CA TYR A 1 11.95 -8.53 -35.42
C TYR A 1 11.84 -8.50 -33.90
N THR A 2 12.54 -7.55 -33.26
CA THR A 2 12.83 -7.62 -31.82
C THR A 2 11.61 -7.26 -30.97
N VAL A 3 11.01 -6.09 -31.21
CA VAL A 3 9.81 -5.62 -30.51
C VAL A 3 8.64 -6.61 -30.62
N ALA A 4 8.52 -7.32 -31.76
CA ALA A 4 7.49 -8.35 -31.95
C ALA A 4 7.71 -9.58 -31.05
N ARG A 5 8.97 -10.05 -30.89
CA ARG A 5 9.28 -11.16 -29.97
C ARG A 5 9.10 -10.76 -28.50
N ILE A 6 9.53 -9.56 -28.12
CA ILE A 6 9.33 -9.03 -26.76
C ILE A 6 7.84 -8.98 -26.46
N LYS A 7 7.04 -8.35 -27.33
CA LYS A 7 5.59 -8.28 -27.15
C LYS A 7 4.94 -9.65 -27.07
N LEU A 8 5.36 -10.63 -27.86
CA LEU A 8 4.85 -11.99 -27.76
C LEU A 8 5.21 -12.65 -26.41
N GLY A 9 6.41 -12.37 -25.88
CA GLY A 9 6.77 -12.68 -24.50
C GLY A 9 5.86 -11.98 -23.49
N ASP A 10 5.60 -10.68 -23.66
CA ASP A 10 4.69 -9.91 -22.80
C ASP A 10 3.25 -10.48 -22.84
N TYR A 11 2.77 -10.87 -24.02
CA TYR A 11 1.44 -11.49 -24.21
C TYR A 11 1.28 -12.77 -23.37
N HIS A 12 2.26 -13.68 -23.41
CA HIS A 12 2.24 -14.91 -22.61
C HIS A 12 2.58 -14.67 -21.12
N PHE A 13 3.40 -13.67 -20.80
CA PHE A 13 3.76 -13.32 -19.42
C PHE A 13 2.59 -12.71 -18.64
N TYR A 14 1.77 -11.87 -19.28
CA TYR A 14 0.63 -11.18 -18.66
C TYR A 14 -0.73 -11.84 -18.95
N GLY A 15 -0.80 -12.85 -19.82
CA GLY A 15 -2.05 -13.52 -20.19
C GLY A 15 -2.98 -12.64 -21.04
N TYR A 16 -2.41 -11.82 -21.93
CA TYR A 16 -3.19 -10.86 -22.73
C TYR A 16 -3.88 -11.56 -23.92
N GLY A 17 -5.07 -12.12 -23.71
CA GLY A 17 -5.80 -12.85 -24.76
C GLY A 17 -5.21 -14.22 -25.10
N THR A 18 -4.37 -14.74 -24.19
CA THR A 18 -3.79 -16.08 -24.16
C THR A 18 -3.67 -16.47 -22.68
N ASP A 19 -3.57 -17.76 -22.34
CA ASP A 19 -3.31 -18.16 -20.97
C ASP A 19 -1.90 -17.73 -20.53
N VAL A 20 -1.70 -17.56 -19.21
CA VAL A 20 -0.40 -17.17 -18.64
C VAL A 20 0.58 -18.33 -18.76
N ASP A 21 1.59 -18.18 -19.63
CA ASP A 21 2.64 -19.17 -19.87
C ASP A 21 4.02 -18.50 -19.74
N TYR A 22 4.63 -18.71 -18.57
CA TYR A 22 5.96 -18.21 -18.29
C TYR A 22 7.06 -18.96 -19.05
N GLU A 23 6.88 -20.23 -19.42
CA GLU A 23 7.91 -20.98 -20.17
C GLU A 23 7.99 -20.47 -21.62
N THR A 24 6.84 -20.29 -22.28
CA THR A 24 6.78 -19.68 -23.63
C THR A 24 7.25 -18.22 -23.61
N ALA A 25 6.92 -17.45 -22.58
CA ALA A 25 7.44 -16.09 -22.42
C ALA A 25 8.98 -16.05 -22.33
N VAL A 26 9.59 -16.95 -21.55
CA VAL A 26 11.05 -17.11 -21.44
C VAL A 26 11.68 -17.46 -22.79
N ILE A 27 11.08 -18.39 -23.55
CA ILE A 27 11.56 -18.75 -24.89
C ILE A 27 11.58 -17.52 -25.80
N HIS A 28 10.55 -16.68 -25.76
CA HIS A 28 10.48 -15.47 -26.59
C HIS A 28 11.46 -14.36 -26.16
N TYR A 29 11.62 -14.11 -24.86
CA TYR A 29 12.64 -13.16 -24.38
C TYR A 29 14.06 -13.66 -24.66
N ARG A 30 14.35 -14.95 -24.42
CA ARG A 30 15.64 -15.57 -24.75
C ARG A 30 15.98 -15.42 -26.22
N LEU A 31 15.01 -15.65 -27.10
CA LEU A 31 15.20 -15.52 -28.54
C LEU A 31 15.38 -14.05 -28.98
N ALA A 32 14.88 -13.08 -28.22
CA ALA A 32 15.08 -11.65 -28.44
C ALA A 32 16.41 -11.11 -27.86
N SER A 33 16.91 -11.70 -26.77
CA SER A 33 18.23 -11.37 -26.21
C SER A 33 19.37 -12.03 -27.00
N GLU A 34 19.29 -13.33 -27.30
CA GLU A 34 20.36 -14.07 -28.00
C GLU A 34 20.47 -13.69 -29.50
N GLN A 35 19.36 -13.59 -30.24
CA GLN A 35 19.42 -13.31 -31.69
C GLN A 35 19.52 -11.82 -32.02
N GLN A 36 19.05 -10.96 -31.13
CA GLN A 36 18.76 -9.55 -31.42
C GLN A 36 19.28 -8.58 -30.34
N HIS A 37 20.10 -9.07 -29.41
CA HIS A 37 20.83 -8.30 -28.39
C HIS A 37 19.94 -7.32 -27.60
N SER A 38 18.67 -7.69 -27.40
CA SER A 38 17.69 -6.78 -26.83
C SER A 38 17.87 -6.58 -25.33
N THR A 39 18.20 -5.35 -24.97
CA THR A 39 18.34 -4.90 -23.59
C THR A 39 17.08 -5.12 -22.75
N GLN A 40 15.90 -4.83 -23.30
CA GLN A 40 14.62 -5.08 -22.64
C GLN A 40 14.37 -6.58 -22.42
N ALA A 41 14.74 -7.43 -23.38
CA ALA A 41 14.59 -8.88 -23.24
C ALA A 41 15.57 -9.46 -22.20
N MET A 42 16.81 -8.94 -22.14
CA MET A 42 17.78 -9.29 -21.09
C MET A 42 17.26 -8.89 -19.70
N PHE A 43 16.70 -7.69 -19.57
CA PHE A 43 16.07 -7.23 -18.33
C PHE A 43 14.88 -8.11 -17.93
N ASN A 44 13.98 -8.44 -18.86
CA ASN A 44 12.83 -9.32 -18.58
C ASN A 44 13.29 -10.74 -18.16
N LEU A 45 14.33 -11.31 -18.78
CA LEU A 45 14.93 -12.59 -18.35
C LEU A 45 15.51 -12.51 -16.94
N GLY A 46 16.25 -11.44 -16.63
CA GLY A 46 16.76 -11.17 -15.28
C GLY A 46 15.63 -11.12 -14.25
N TYR A 47 14.52 -10.45 -14.57
CA TYR A 47 13.35 -10.38 -13.70
C TYR A 47 12.65 -11.74 -13.53
N MET A 48 12.54 -12.56 -14.59
CA MET A 48 11.97 -13.91 -14.49
C MET A 48 12.85 -14.85 -13.65
N HIS A 49 14.18 -14.74 -13.76
CA HIS A 49 15.13 -15.42 -12.85
C HIS A 49 15.13 -14.83 -11.43
N GLU A 50 14.77 -13.56 -11.22
CA GLU A 50 14.60 -12.97 -9.87
C GLU A 50 13.37 -13.56 -9.16
N LYS A 51 12.33 -13.89 -9.92
CA LYS A 51 11.01 -14.31 -9.41
C LYS A 51 10.75 -15.81 -9.49
N GLY A 52 11.56 -16.57 -10.21
CA GLY A 52 11.35 -18.01 -10.44
C GLY A 52 10.16 -18.31 -11.38
N LEU A 53 9.86 -17.40 -12.32
CA LEU A 53 8.73 -17.52 -13.24
C LEU A 53 9.18 -18.28 -14.49
N GLY A 54 8.64 -19.47 -14.74
CA GLY A 54 8.99 -20.32 -15.90
C GLY A 54 10.43 -20.86 -15.92
N ILE A 55 11.26 -20.48 -14.95
CA ILE A 55 12.63 -20.94 -14.78
C ILE A 55 12.95 -21.00 -13.29
N LYS A 56 13.94 -21.82 -12.91
CA LYS A 56 14.51 -21.79 -11.56
C LYS A 56 15.15 -20.43 -11.26
N GLN A 57 14.99 -19.99 -10.01
CA GLN A 57 15.61 -18.78 -9.48
C GLN A 57 17.15 -18.98 -9.40
N ASP A 58 17.92 -18.03 -9.94
CA ASP A 58 19.39 -18.05 -9.90
C ASP A 58 19.93 -16.61 -9.85
N ILE A 59 20.37 -16.20 -8.66
CA ILE A 59 20.85 -14.83 -8.37
C ILE A 59 22.08 -14.47 -9.22
N HIS A 60 22.97 -15.44 -9.51
CA HIS A 60 24.15 -15.20 -10.34
C HIS A 60 23.75 -14.94 -11.79
N LEU A 61 22.73 -15.64 -12.28
CA LEU A 61 22.20 -15.45 -13.62
C LEU A 61 21.35 -14.17 -13.73
N VAL A 62 20.58 -13.80 -12.70
CA VAL A 62 19.94 -12.46 -12.60
C VAL A 62 20.98 -11.36 -12.76
N LYS A 63 22.05 -11.39 -11.94
CA LYS A 63 23.10 -10.38 -11.99
C LYS A 63 23.73 -10.32 -13.38
N ARG A 64 24.06 -11.46 -13.98
CA ARG A 64 24.65 -11.53 -15.32
C ARG A 64 23.74 -10.94 -16.41
N PHE A 65 22.45 -11.24 -16.40
CA PHE A 65 21.51 -10.67 -17.37
C PHE A 65 21.30 -9.16 -17.19
N TYR A 66 21.28 -8.68 -15.95
CA TYR A 66 21.24 -7.25 -15.64
C TYR A 66 22.54 -6.54 -16.04
N ASP A 67 23.72 -7.09 -15.72
CA ASP A 67 25.02 -6.54 -16.15
C ASP A 67 25.09 -6.45 -17.69
N MET A 68 24.74 -7.52 -18.41
CA MET A 68 24.65 -7.53 -19.89
C MET A 68 23.68 -6.49 -20.45
N ALA A 69 22.57 -6.20 -19.74
CA ALA A 69 21.64 -5.16 -20.15
C ALA A 69 22.23 -3.75 -19.99
N ALA A 70 22.98 -3.47 -18.92
CA ALA A 70 23.68 -2.20 -18.77
C ALA A 70 24.81 -2.01 -19.80
N GLU A 71 25.51 -3.10 -20.19
CA GLU A 71 26.50 -3.07 -21.27
C GLU A 71 25.86 -2.83 -22.65
N ALA A 72 24.66 -3.36 -22.89
CA ALA A 72 23.99 -3.28 -24.19
C ALA A 72 23.35 -1.90 -24.48
N SER A 73 22.96 -1.12 -23.47
CA SER A 73 22.55 0.28 -23.66
C SER A 73 22.70 1.13 -22.39
N PRO A 74 23.29 2.34 -22.47
CA PRO A 74 23.37 3.25 -21.32
C PRO A 74 22.00 3.70 -20.81
N GLU A 75 20.96 3.69 -21.66
CA GLU A 75 19.59 4.02 -21.25
C GLU A 75 19.03 2.99 -20.25
N ALA A 76 19.48 1.74 -20.34
CA ALA A 76 19.08 0.67 -19.42
C ALA A 76 19.93 0.62 -18.14
N GLN A 77 21.04 1.36 -18.06
CA GLN A 77 21.92 1.38 -16.88
C GLN A 77 21.16 1.82 -15.62
N VAL A 78 20.24 2.79 -15.74
CA VAL A 78 19.45 3.31 -14.61
C VAL A 78 18.47 2.27 -14.04
N PRO A 79 17.56 1.66 -14.83
CA PRO A 79 16.67 0.60 -14.31
C PRO A 79 17.43 -0.66 -13.89
N VAL A 80 18.55 -1.01 -14.55
CA VAL A 80 19.44 -2.10 -14.11
C VAL A 80 20.04 -1.82 -12.74
N PHE A 81 20.61 -0.63 -12.52
CA PHE A 81 21.22 -0.27 -11.24
C PHE A 81 20.17 -0.27 -10.11
N LEU A 82 18.98 0.24 -10.36
CA LEU A 82 17.87 0.16 -9.40
C LEU A 82 17.44 -1.28 -9.11
N ALA A 83 17.37 -2.15 -10.13
CA ALA A 83 17.04 -3.56 -9.94
C ALA A 83 18.13 -4.31 -9.15
N LEU A 84 19.41 -4.09 -9.46
CA LEU A 84 20.54 -4.66 -8.73
C LEU A 84 20.63 -4.15 -7.28
N TRP A 85 20.41 -2.86 -7.05
CA TRP A 85 20.43 -2.28 -5.70
C TRP A 85 19.25 -2.78 -4.86
N LYS A 86 18.03 -2.82 -5.44
CA LYS A 86 16.85 -3.44 -4.83
C LYS A 86 17.10 -4.92 -4.51
N LEU A 87 17.68 -5.68 -5.44
CA LEU A 87 18.01 -7.09 -5.24
C LEU A 87 18.95 -7.26 -4.05
N GLY A 88 20.07 -6.51 -4.04
CA GLY A 88 21.02 -6.50 -2.93
C GLY A 88 20.36 -6.13 -1.61
N LEU A 89 19.55 -5.07 -1.58
CA LEU A 89 18.83 -4.60 -0.38
C LEU A 89 17.80 -5.61 0.14
N VAL A 90 17.05 -6.29 -0.74
CA VAL A 90 16.09 -7.32 -0.32
C VAL A 90 16.82 -8.53 0.28
N TYR A 91 17.91 -8.99 -0.34
CA TYR A 91 18.69 -10.10 0.19
C TYR A 91 19.46 -9.73 1.47
N THR A 92 19.99 -8.51 1.62
CA THR A 92 20.61 -8.08 2.87
C THR A 92 19.60 -7.84 3.99
N LEU A 93 18.39 -7.33 3.70
CA LEU A 93 17.33 -7.21 4.71
C LEU A 93 16.83 -8.59 5.16
N GLN A 94 16.66 -9.56 4.25
CA GLN A 94 16.30 -10.93 4.62
C GLN A 94 17.39 -11.56 5.52
N TYR A 95 18.65 -11.50 5.08
CA TYR A 95 19.79 -11.99 5.86
C TYR A 95 19.92 -11.30 7.23
N LEU A 96 19.67 -9.99 7.31
CA LEU A 96 19.74 -9.23 8.56
C LEU A 96 18.56 -9.51 9.49
N HIS A 97 17.36 -9.78 8.95
CA HIS A 97 16.21 -10.27 9.72
C HIS A 97 16.53 -11.62 10.36
N ASP A 98 17.06 -12.55 9.56
CA ASP A 98 17.34 -13.92 9.98
C ASP A 98 18.49 -14.01 11.00
N LEU A 99 19.44 -13.05 10.98
CA LEU A 99 20.43 -12.85 12.04
C LEU A 99 19.85 -12.17 13.29
N ASN A 100 19.21 -11.01 13.16
CA ASN A 100 18.88 -10.17 14.31
C ASN A 100 17.75 -10.74 15.17
N MET A 101 16.71 -11.32 14.58
CA MET A 101 15.44 -11.54 15.30
C MET A 101 15.50 -12.68 16.33
N SER A 102 16.38 -13.67 16.12
CA SER A 102 16.59 -14.74 17.11
C SER A 102 17.84 -14.49 17.95
N GLU A 103 18.97 -14.14 17.33
CA GLU A 103 20.24 -14.15 18.05
C GLU A 103 20.42 -12.89 18.91
N VAL A 104 20.17 -11.70 18.38
CA VAL A 104 20.31 -10.44 19.16
C VAL A 104 19.27 -10.37 20.30
N VAL A 105 18.06 -10.87 20.09
CA VAL A 105 17.03 -10.96 21.15
C VAL A 105 17.44 -11.94 22.27
N SER A 106 18.27 -12.95 21.96
CA SER A 106 18.83 -13.86 22.97
C SER A 106 20.14 -13.38 23.60
N GLN A 107 20.97 -12.61 22.89
CA GLN A 107 22.23 -12.06 23.40
C GLN A 107 22.03 -10.80 24.25
N VAL A 108 20.97 -10.03 23.99
CA VAL A 108 20.50 -9.01 24.93
C VAL A 108 19.53 -9.68 25.90
N ASP A 109 20.06 -10.37 26.90
CA ASP A 109 19.30 -10.80 28.09
C ASP A 109 18.63 -9.57 28.72
N LEU A 110 17.39 -9.29 28.33
CA LEU A 110 16.64 -8.12 28.74
C LEU A 110 16.52 -8.07 30.28
N ASP A 111 16.25 -9.23 30.88
CA ASP A 111 16.11 -9.45 32.31
C ASP A 111 17.38 -9.13 33.12
N GLN A 112 18.56 -9.14 32.48
CA GLN A 112 19.84 -8.78 33.11
C GLN A 112 20.02 -7.25 33.20
N LEU A 113 19.26 -6.46 32.42
CA LEU A 113 19.52 -5.04 32.16
C LEU A 113 18.46 -4.06 32.69
N LEU A 114 17.16 -4.37 32.59
CA LEU A 114 15.98 -3.53 33.14
C LEU A 114 15.65 -4.40 34.43
N GLY A 115 15.60 -5.73 34.33
CA GLY A 115 15.31 -6.65 35.43
C GLY A 115 14.24 -7.67 35.01
N PRO A 116 14.00 -8.73 35.79
CA PRO A 116 13.02 -9.79 35.45
C PRO A 116 11.55 -9.34 35.41
N GLU A 117 11.27 -8.06 35.72
CA GLU A 117 9.95 -7.42 35.60
C GLU A 117 9.96 -6.29 34.54
N TRP A 118 10.90 -6.32 33.58
CA TRP A 118 11.00 -5.39 32.45
C TRP A 118 9.64 -5.17 31.72
N ASP A 119 8.80 -6.21 31.59
CA ASP A 119 7.42 -6.11 31.06
C ASP A 119 6.50 -5.22 31.91
N LEU A 120 6.58 -5.30 33.25
CA LEU A 120 5.79 -4.46 34.15
C LEU A 120 6.18 -2.98 34.01
N TYR A 121 7.48 -2.68 33.83
CA TYR A 121 7.95 -1.33 33.54
C TYR A 121 7.42 -0.82 32.19
N LEU A 122 7.39 -1.67 31.16
CA LEU A 122 6.80 -1.31 29.86
C LEU A 122 5.29 -1.03 29.97
N MET A 123 4.54 -1.93 30.63
CA MET A 123 3.10 -1.80 30.85
C MET A 123 2.75 -0.53 31.65
N THR A 124 3.51 -0.20 32.69
CA THR A 124 3.25 1.00 33.52
C THR A 124 3.57 2.30 32.77
N VAL A 125 4.63 2.35 31.95
CA VAL A 125 4.92 3.50 31.08
C VAL A 125 3.82 3.70 30.03
N ILE A 126 3.35 2.61 29.40
CA ILE A 126 2.24 2.65 28.44
C ILE A 126 0.94 3.12 29.12
N ALA A 127 0.62 2.58 30.30
CA ALA A 127 -0.59 2.97 31.04
C ALA A 127 -0.58 4.46 31.45
N LEU A 128 0.58 5.00 31.84
CA LEU A 128 0.74 6.43 32.18
C LEU A 128 0.61 7.32 30.94
N LEU A 129 1.19 6.93 29.80
CA LEU A 129 0.99 7.62 28.51
C LEU A 129 -0.50 7.60 28.09
N LEU A 130 -1.16 6.46 28.15
CA LEU A 130 -2.59 6.36 27.83
C LEU A 130 -3.45 7.19 28.79
N GLY A 131 -3.17 7.16 30.10
CA GLY A 131 -3.88 7.96 31.11
C GLY A 131 -3.73 9.46 30.90
N THR A 132 -2.51 9.93 30.61
CA THR A 132 -2.25 11.35 30.31
C THR A 132 -2.89 11.80 28.99
N VAL A 133 -2.88 10.97 27.95
CA VAL A 133 -3.61 11.21 26.69
C VAL A 133 -5.13 11.27 26.92
N ILE A 134 -5.70 10.34 27.70
CA ILE A 134 -7.13 10.34 28.03
C ILE A 134 -7.51 11.61 28.81
N ALA A 135 -6.71 12.01 29.80
CA ALA A 135 -6.92 13.26 30.54
C ALA A 135 -6.84 14.50 29.64
N TYR A 136 -5.94 14.52 28.64
CA TYR A 136 -5.88 15.58 27.63
C TYR A 136 -7.13 15.62 26.75
N ARG A 137 -7.63 14.47 26.30
CA ARG A 137 -8.85 14.39 25.48
C ARG A 137 -10.11 14.76 26.29
N GLN A 138 -10.21 14.36 27.56
CA GLN A 138 -11.30 14.81 28.43
C GLN A 138 -11.32 16.33 28.62
N ARG A 139 -10.15 16.97 28.80
CA ARG A 139 -10.04 18.44 28.88
C ARG A 139 -10.40 19.16 27.57
N GLN A 140 -10.33 18.48 26.42
CA GLN A 140 -10.75 19.00 25.12
C GLN A 140 -12.26 18.86 24.86
N HIS A 141 -13.01 18.20 25.75
CA HIS A 141 -14.47 18.18 25.77
C HIS A 141 -15.00 19.06 26.91
N PRO A 142 -14.99 20.40 26.78
CA PRO A 142 -15.78 21.24 27.68
C PRO A 142 -17.25 20.82 27.55
N ALA A 143 -17.94 20.71 28.69
CA ALA A 143 -19.36 20.37 28.69
C ALA A 143 -20.12 21.39 27.82
N MET A 144 -20.86 20.89 26.83
CA MET A 144 -21.72 21.73 26.00
C MET A 144 -22.65 22.51 26.95
N PRO A 145 -22.71 23.86 26.86
CA PRO A 145 -23.55 24.64 27.74
C PRO A 145 -24.99 24.13 27.62
N PRO A 146 -25.74 23.99 28.73
CA PRO A 146 -27.07 23.41 28.69
C PRO A 146 -27.94 24.19 27.69
N PRO A 147 -28.75 23.51 26.86
CA PRO A 147 -29.60 24.19 25.89
C PRO A 147 -30.47 25.21 26.63
N PRO A 148 -30.69 26.41 26.04
CA PRO A 148 -31.44 27.47 26.70
C PRO A 148 -32.82 26.94 27.13
N PRO A 149 -33.32 27.34 28.31
CA PRO A 149 -34.58 26.82 28.82
C PRO A 149 -35.68 27.06 27.79
N ALA A 150 -36.42 26.00 27.47
CA ALA A 150 -37.52 26.08 26.51
C ALA A 150 -38.49 27.21 26.93
N PRO A 151 -39.03 28.00 25.98
CA PRO A 151 -39.97 29.06 26.31
C PRO A 151 -41.13 28.47 27.12
N GLY A 152 -41.39 29.08 28.29
CA GLY A 152 -42.32 28.55 29.27
C GLY A 152 -43.71 28.29 28.69
N PRO A 153 -44.46 27.30 29.22
CA PRO A 153 -45.74 26.92 28.66
C PRO A 153 -46.67 28.13 28.54
N ALA A 154 -47.09 28.42 27.32
CA ALA A 154 -48.01 29.53 27.06
C ALA A 154 -49.29 29.35 27.90
N PRO A 155 -49.84 30.44 28.48
CA PRO A 155 -51.01 30.34 29.35
C PRO A 155 -52.15 29.66 28.60
N ALA A 156 -52.79 28.70 29.27
CA ALA A 156 -53.80 27.84 28.65
C ALA A 156 -54.93 28.68 28.05
N ARG A 157 -55.05 28.66 26.71
CA ARG A 157 -56.18 29.28 26.02
C ARG A 157 -57.45 28.54 26.45
N PRO A 158 -58.46 29.23 27.02
CA PRO A 158 -59.75 28.61 27.30
C PRO A 158 -60.41 28.20 25.97
N PRO A 159 -61.22 27.12 25.94
CA PRO A 159 -61.89 26.71 24.72
C PRO A 159 -62.95 27.74 24.33
N GLN A 160 -62.68 28.46 23.25
CA GLN A 160 -63.69 29.13 22.42
C GLN A 160 -63.58 28.49 21.04
N GLU A 161 -64.56 27.70 20.62
CA GLU A 161 -65.88 28.10 20.09
C GLU A 161 -65.79 28.24 18.55
N GLN A 162 -66.85 27.86 17.85
CA GLN A 162 -66.79 27.45 16.44
C GLN A 162 -66.76 28.64 15.45
N ALA A 163 -65.90 28.54 14.44
CA ALA A 163 -66.06 29.19 13.14
C ALA A 163 -65.50 28.26 12.04
N GLN A 164 -66.05 28.31 10.83
CA GLN A 164 -65.84 27.31 9.76
C GLN A 164 -65.06 27.90 8.54
N PRO A 165 -64.88 27.20 7.40
CA PRO A 165 -63.67 27.33 6.56
C PRO A 165 -63.81 28.36 5.43
N GLU A 166 -62.67 28.77 4.84
CA GLU A 166 -62.66 29.34 3.48
C GLU A 166 -61.28 29.26 2.77
N ALA A 167 -61.31 29.35 1.43
CA ALA A 167 -60.22 29.54 0.44
C ALA A 167 -58.80 29.03 0.79
N GLN A 168 -58.24 27.97 0.20
CA GLN A 168 -57.96 27.74 -1.24
C GLN A 168 -57.38 28.95 -2.01
N ALA A 169 -56.04 28.96 -2.18
CA ALA A 169 -55.37 29.53 -3.37
C ALA A 169 -53.94 28.98 -3.54
N GLN A 170 -53.70 28.20 -4.60
CA GLN A 170 -52.40 28.11 -5.27
C GLN A 170 -52.56 28.74 -6.66
N PRO A 171 -51.54 29.48 -7.13
CA PRO A 171 -50.71 28.95 -8.22
C PRO A 171 -49.21 29.14 -7.89
N GLN A 172 -48.27 28.25 -8.20
CA GLN A 172 -47.92 27.57 -9.47
C GLN A 172 -47.48 28.49 -10.62
N ALA A 173 -46.39 28.08 -11.29
CA ALA A 173 -45.96 28.50 -12.64
C ALA A 173 -45.48 29.97 -12.77
N LYS A 174 -44.55 30.31 -13.68
CA LYS A 174 -43.77 29.52 -14.68
C LYS A 174 -42.45 30.27 -15.02
N GLU A 175 -41.66 29.64 -15.91
CA GLU A 175 -40.68 30.18 -16.90
C GLU A 175 -40.44 31.72 -16.95
N ALA A 176 -39.24 32.24 -17.28
CA ALA A 176 -38.35 31.79 -18.36
C ALA A 176 -36.91 32.37 -18.30
N GLN A 177 -36.02 31.75 -19.09
CA GLN A 177 -34.96 32.35 -19.94
C GLN A 177 -34.26 33.65 -19.48
N GLN A 178 -32.94 33.56 -19.26
CA GLN A 178 -31.93 34.04 -20.23
C GLN A 178 -30.59 33.32 -20.05
#